data_AF-A0A133V640-F1
#
_entry.id   AF-A0A133V640-F1
#
_cell.length_a   1.000
_cell.length_b   1.000
_cell.length_c   1.000
_cell.angle_alpha   90.00
_cell.angle_beta   90.00
_cell.angle_gamma   90.00
#
_symmetry.space_group_name_H-M   'P 1'
#
loop_
_entity.id
_entity.type
_entity.pdbx_description
1 polymer ?
#
loop_
_entity_poly.entity_id
_entity_poly.type
_entity_poly.pdbx_seq_one_letter_code
_entity_poly.pdbx_strand_id
1 'polypeptide(L)'
;MKRKDVTKELASEVKYYREEVGLNVRTVSKFMNISMQDVTKIINSKVYKEVTAEEPSERDTHWKMEGIRDLSTEQIIQKLRHFGVEFSEERFLKDVKNLYSPGKLADHWMEIHPVTAKGFDEDFIWMAATILWERLAPNVVNSEQINEAMQKGYDLMAENNTREGCEKWLETWGLIREVTPPEVTTLGEIDGILRMTQSVFNWCQDFEMELRNAGRRDKKYYRELIDYVNEFFSTFPDHENELIDLNMRRAEADSYFELGEFARGEEKYEELTERHPNNVYGYLSWGDQYCWDRAKPEPDYERAENLYLSGLENALKGDREGDVEAALNRLEDLYEKTSDPEKIEIVKEEYGL
;
A
#
# COMPACT_ATOMS: atom_id res chain seq x y z
N MET A 1 -2.86 31.67 -29.45
CA MET A 1 -3.23 32.45 -28.24
C MET A 1 -2.85 33.90 -28.44
N LYS A 2 -3.80 34.83 -28.29
CA LYS A 2 -3.59 36.29 -28.46
C LYS A 2 -2.63 36.83 -27.39
N ARG A 3 -1.78 37.80 -27.75
CA ARG A 3 -0.92 38.58 -26.82
C ARG A 3 -1.78 39.08 -25.65
N LYS A 4 -1.63 38.50 -24.46
CA LYS A 4 -2.21 39.10 -23.24
C LYS A 4 -1.42 40.38 -22.93
N ASP A 5 -2.14 41.47 -22.69
CA ASP A 5 -1.56 42.69 -22.13
C ASP A 5 -0.99 42.40 -20.74
N VAL A 6 0.07 43.10 -20.36
CA VAL A 6 0.69 42.95 -19.03
C VAL A 6 -0.27 43.60 -18.02
N THR A 7 -0.94 42.79 -17.20
CA THR A 7 -1.85 43.28 -16.16
C THR A 7 -1.06 43.80 -14.97
N LYS A 8 -1.71 44.62 -14.12
CA LYS A 8 -1.09 45.12 -12.90
C LYS A 8 -0.82 43.98 -11.91
N GLU A 9 -1.74 43.03 -11.77
CA GLU A 9 -1.57 41.88 -10.88
C GLU A 9 -0.34 41.06 -11.30
N LEU A 10 -0.27 40.66 -12.57
CA LEU A 10 0.82 39.84 -13.07
C LEU A 10 2.18 40.56 -13.00
N ALA A 11 2.19 41.89 -13.24
CA ALA A 11 3.41 42.68 -13.11
C ALA A 11 3.85 42.85 -11.66
N SER A 12 2.91 43.01 -10.73
CA SER A 12 3.17 43.12 -9.30
C SER A 12 3.75 41.81 -8.75
N GLU A 13 3.18 40.68 -9.14
CA GLU A 13 3.66 39.35 -8.76
C GLU A 13 5.06 39.05 -9.34
N VAL A 14 5.29 39.31 -10.64
CA VAL A 14 6.65 39.18 -11.24
C VAL A 14 7.64 40.08 -10.51
N LYS A 15 7.22 41.28 -10.08
CA LYS A 15 8.08 42.22 -9.36
C LYS A 15 8.43 41.73 -7.97
N TYR A 16 7.43 41.25 -7.23
CA TYR A 16 7.62 40.60 -5.94
C TYR A 16 8.65 39.47 -6.04
N TYR A 17 8.49 38.53 -6.98
CA TYR A 17 9.45 37.44 -7.13
C TYR A 17 10.85 37.87 -7.59
N ARG A 18 10.96 38.90 -8.44
CA ARG A 18 12.26 39.37 -8.96
C ARG A 18 13.03 40.21 -7.95
N GLU A 19 12.35 41.07 -7.20
CA GLU A 19 12.96 42.14 -6.39
C GLU A 19 12.94 41.80 -4.90
N GLU A 20 11.81 41.31 -4.37
CA GLU A 20 11.70 40.98 -2.94
C GLU A 20 12.24 39.59 -2.63
N VAL A 21 11.89 38.59 -3.46
CA VAL A 21 12.40 37.21 -3.31
C VAL A 21 13.78 37.02 -3.97
N GLY A 22 14.16 37.92 -4.88
CA GLY A 22 15.47 37.90 -5.54
C GLY A 22 15.66 36.82 -6.61
N LEU A 23 14.57 36.26 -7.15
CA LEU A 23 14.63 35.21 -8.17
C LEU A 23 15.10 35.78 -9.51
N ASN A 24 15.82 34.99 -10.31
CA ASN A 24 16.18 35.37 -11.68
C ASN A 24 15.01 35.12 -12.67
N VAL A 25 15.06 35.73 -13.86
CA VAL A 25 14.01 35.64 -14.90
C VAL A 25 13.60 34.20 -15.22
N ARG A 26 14.58 33.30 -15.35
CA ARG A 26 14.33 31.88 -15.64
C ARG A 26 13.57 31.20 -14.51
N THR A 27 13.90 31.55 -13.27
CA THR A 27 13.26 31.00 -12.08
C THR A 27 11.83 31.52 -11.95
N VAL A 28 11.61 32.82 -12.11
CA VAL A 28 10.26 33.41 -12.10
C VAL A 28 9.37 32.81 -13.18
N SER A 29 9.92 32.59 -14.39
CA SER A 29 9.21 31.94 -15.49
C SER A 29 8.69 30.56 -15.11
N LYS A 30 9.54 29.71 -14.52
CA LYS A 30 9.12 28.39 -14.06
C LYS A 30 8.14 28.48 -12.88
N PHE A 31 8.43 29.37 -11.93
CA PHE A 31 7.66 29.54 -10.70
C PHE A 31 6.20 29.93 -10.97
N MET A 32 6.01 30.89 -11.87
CA MET A 32 4.70 31.42 -12.25
C MET A 32 4.08 30.67 -13.43
N ASN A 33 4.75 29.64 -13.97
CA ASN A 33 4.33 28.90 -15.15
C ASN A 33 4.00 29.82 -16.37
N ILE A 34 4.85 30.81 -16.61
CA ILE A 34 4.75 31.74 -17.76
C ILE A 34 6.07 31.73 -18.54
N SER A 35 6.05 32.05 -19.83
CA SER A 35 7.27 31.95 -20.64
C SER A 35 8.33 32.97 -20.20
N MET A 36 9.62 32.64 -20.34
CA MET A 36 10.71 33.61 -20.04
C MET A 36 10.60 34.88 -20.88
N GLN A 37 10.07 34.78 -22.10
CA GLN A 37 9.80 35.94 -22.96
C GLN A 37 8.72 36.82 -22.36
N ASP A 38 7.67 36.23 -21.78
CA ASP A 38 6.63 36.97 -21.07
C ASP A 38 7.17 37.63 -19.80
N VAL A 39 7.96 36.93 -18.99
CA VAL A 39 8.62 37.52 -17.81
C VAL A 39 9.49 38.72 -18.22
N THR A 40 10.29 38.57 -19.26
CA THR A 40 11.15 39.66 -19.77
C THR A 40 10.33 40.82 -20.31
N LYS A 41 9.22 40.53 -21.00
CA LYS A 41 8.27 41.55 -21.49
C LYS A 41 7.61 42.29 -20.32
N ILE A 42 7.24 41.58 -19.26
CA ILE A 42 6.65 42.14 -18.04
C ILE A 42 7.65 43.07 -17.36
N ILE A 43 8.88 42.60 -17.08
CA ILE A 43 9.94 43.40 -16.43
C ILE A 43 10.24 44.70 -17.21
N ASN A 44 10.22 44.63 -18.54
CA ASN A 44 10.47 45.79 -19.39
C ASN A 44 9.23 46.70 -19.59
N SER A 45 8.07 46.29 -19.10
CA SER A 45 6.83 47.08 -19.24
C SER A 45 6.83 48.30 -18.34
N LYS A 46 6.11 49.35 -18.76
CA LYS A 46 5.86 50.53 -17.92
C LYS A 46 5.07 50.15 -16.65
N VAL A 47 4.14 49.20 -16.78
CA VAL A 47 3.34 48.68 -15.67
C VAL A 47 4.22 48.14 -14.55
N TYR A 48 5.20 47.28 -14.85
CA TYR A 48 6.13 46.73 -13.86
C TYR A 48 6.93 47.79 -13.10
N LYS A 49 7.31 48.88 -13.78
CA LYS A 49 8.03 49.98 -13.11
C LYS A 49 7.14 50.76 -12.14
N GLU A 50 5.85 50.84 -12.41
CA GLU A 50 4.88 51.65 -11.66
C GLU A 50 4.13 50.88 -10.57
N VAL A 51 3.97 49.56 -10.72
CA VAL A 51 3.33 48.73 -9.68
C VAL A 51 4.24 48.55 -8.47
N THR A 52 3.64 48.50 -7.29
CA THR A 52 4.26 47.99 -6.06
C THR A 52 4.40 46.47 -6.17
N ALA A 53 5.45 45.93 -5.57
CA ALA A 53 5.53 44.49 -5.33
C ALA A 53 4.47 44.14 -4.27
N GLU A 54 3.48 43.35 -4.66
CA GLU A 54 2.47 42.82 -3.75
C GLU A 54 2.65 41.30 -3.71
N GLU A 55 2.49 40.75 -2.51
CA GLU A 55 2.48 39.31 -2.34
C GLU A 55 1.30 38.72 -3.14
N PRO A 56 1.55 37.73 -4.01
CA PRO A 56 0.49 37.19 -4.85
C PRO A 56 -0.68 36.63 -4.04
N SER A 57 -1.88 36.76 -4.59
CA SER A 57 -3.05 36.06 -4.09
C SER A 57 -2.87 34.54 -4.21
N GLU A 58 -3.71 33.78 -3.49
CA GLU A 58 -3.73 32.32 -3.59
C GLU A 58 -3.74 31.86 -5.05
N ARG A 59 -2.94 30.83 -5.34
CA ARG A 59 -2.81 30.27 -6.68
C ARG A 59 -4.15 29.69 -7.14
N ASP A 60 -4.55 29.99 -8.37
CA ASP A 60 -5.82 29.49 -8.96
C ASP A 60 -5.70 28.11 -9.63
N THR A 61 -4.51 27.48 -9.63
CA THR A 61 -4.28 26.18 -10.30
C THR A 61 -3.40 25.24 -9.47
N HIS A 62 -3.74 23.95 -9.47
CA HIS A 62 -2.95 22.92 -8.80
C HIS A 62 -1.52 22.80 -9.32
N TRP A 63 -0.61 22.42 -8.42
CA TRP A 63 0.72 21.95 -8.79
C TRP A 63 0.65 20.60 -9.50
N LYS A 64 1.68 20.32 -10.30
CA LYS A 64 1.89 19.03 -10.96
C LYS A 64 3.31 18.55 -10.68
N MET A 65 3.48 17.25 -10.47
CA MET A 65 4.78 16.68 -10.13
C MET A 65 5.82 16.97 -11.21
N GLU A 66 5.44 16.89 -12.49
CA GLU A 66 6.33 17.19 -13.60
C GLU A 66 6.84 18.63 -13.56
N GLY A 67 5.96 19.58 -13.21
CA GLY A 67 6.33 20.99 -13.10
C GLY A 67 7.33 21.26 -11.97
N ILE A 68 7.25 20.50 -10.87
CA ILE A 68 8.20 20.61 -9.76
C ILE A 68 9.49 19.88 -10.08
N ARG A 69 9.43 18.74 -10.77
CA ARG A 69 10.62 18.03 -11.31
C ARG A 69 11.44 18.91 -12.24
N ASP A 70 10.82 19.80 -13.00
CA ASP A 70 11.52 20.76 -13.86
C ASP A 70 12.29 21.84 -13.09
N LEU A 71 11.98 22.08 -11.81
CA LEU A 71 12.73 23.01 -10.96
C LEU A 71 14.06 22.38 -10.53
N SER A 72 15.14 23.19 -10.47
CA SER A 72 16.37 22.73 -9.84
C SER A 72 16.18 22.59 -8.33
N THR A 73 17.04 21.81 -7.67
CA THR A 73 17.03 21.63 -6.20
C THR A 73 17.02 22.99 -5.48
N GLU A 74 17.89 23.91 -5.89
CA GLU A 74 17.95 25.26 -5.31
C GLU A 74 16.65 26.05 -5.52
N GLN A 75 15.98 25.92 -6.67
CA GLN A 75 14.71 26.60 -6.91
C GLN A 75 13.59 26.07 -6.02
N ILE A 76 13.57 24.76 -5.75
CA ILE A 76 12.61 24.15 -4.82
C ILE A 76 12.88 24.66 -3.40
N ILE A 77 14.14 24.66 -2.96
CA ILE A 77 14.55 25.15 -1.63
C ILE A 77 14.20 26.64 -1.44
N GLN A 78 14.45 27.48 -2.44
CA GLN A 78 14.08 28.90 -2.39
C GLN A 78 12.58 29.08 -2.25
N LYS A 79 11.79 28.25 -2.94
CA LYS A 79 10.33 28.30 -2.85
C LYS A 79 9.82 27.82 -1.48
N LEU A 80 10.40 26.77 -0.92
CA LEU A 80 10.12 26.33 0.45
C LEU A 80 10.41 27.45 1.46
N ARG A 81 11.56 28.12 1.34
CA ARG A 81 11.93 29.27 2.20
C ARG A 81 10.97 30.44 2.04
N HIS A 82 10.52 30.72 0.82
CA HIS A 82 9.51 31.75 0.58
C HIS A 82 8.19 31.43 1.30
N PHE A 83 7.79 30.16 1.34
CA PHE A 83 6.64 29.70 2.13
C PHE A 83 6.92 29.56 3.63
N GLY A 84 8.07 30.04 4.13
CA GLY A 84 8.39 30.01 5.56
C GLY A 84 9.08 28.74 6.05
N VAL A 85 9.38 27.77 5.19
CA VAL A 85 10.12 26.55 5.58
C VAL A 85 11.62 26.83 5.61
N GLU A 86 12.21 26.85 6.81
CA GLU A 86 13.67 27.02 6.96
C GLU A 86 14.43 25.75 6.58
N PHE A 87 14.71 25.60 5.28
CA PHE A 87 15.36 24.41 4.76
C PHE A 87 16.88 24.39 5.01
N SER A 88 17.34 23.29 5.60
CA SER A 88 18.74 22.87 5.77
C SER A 88 18.90 21.44 5.26
N GLU A 89 19.89 21.19 4.40
CA GLU A 89 20.18 19.84 3.89
C GLU A 89 20.58 18.87 5.03
N GLU A 90 21.36 19.34 6.01
CA GLU A 90 21.75 18.53 7.16
C GLU A 90 20.53 18.07 7.97
N ARG A 91 19.59 18.99 8.23
CA ARG A 91 18.35 18.68 8.94
C ARG A 91 17.46 17.76 8.11
N PHE A 92 17.32 18.05 6.83
CA PHE A 92 16.58 17.23 5.89
C PHE A 92 17.05 15.77 5.91
N LEU A 93 18.36 15.54 5.77
CA LEU A 93 18.95 14.19 5.77
C LEU A 93 18.79 13.45 7.10
N LYS A 94 18.55 14.16 8.20
CA LYS A 94 18.20 13.57 9.50
C LYS A 94 16.72 13.23 9.56
N ASP A 95 15.84 14.14 9.13
CA ASP A 95 14.39 13.98 9.23
C ASP A 95 13.89 12.83 8.34
N VAL A 96 14.41 12.71 7.11
CA VAL A 96 14.04 11.64 6.17
C VAL A 96 14.30 10.23 6.72
N LYS A 97 15.27 10.06 7.62
CA LYS A 97 15.57 8.77 8.24
C LYS A 97 14.56 8.33 9.30
N ASN A 98 13.68 9.24 9.75
CA ASN A 98 12.75 9.00 10.86
C ASN A 98 11.29 9.18 10.46
N LEU A 99 10.99 9.86 9.33
CA LEU A 99 9.61 10.19 8.95
C LEU A 99 9.02 9.28 7.87
N TYR A 100 9.87 8.60 7.07
CA TYR A 100 9.53 7.57 6.06
C TYR A 100 8.51 7.95 4.97
N SER A 101 7.86 9.12 5.05
CA SER A 101 6.85 9.60 4.13
C SER A 101 7.08 11.08 3.82
N PRO A 102 7.08 11.49 2.54
CA PRO A 102 7.12 12.91 2.19
C PRO A 102 5.93 13.69 2.76
N GLY A 103 4.77 13.05 2.93
CA GLY A 103 3.59 13.64 3.57
C GLY A 103 3.86 14.00 5.02
N LYS A 104 4.41 13.06 5.78
CA LYS A 104 4.83 13.31 7.17
C LYS A 104 5.94 14.35 7.27
N LEU A 105 6.86 14.39 6.32
CA LEU A 105 7.90 15.42 6.29
C LEU A 105 7.30 16.82 6.05
N ALA A 106 6.32 16.93 5.16
CA ALA A 106 5.59 18.17 4.94
C ALA A 106 4.79 18.61 6.16
N ASP A 107 4.04 17.70 6.79
CA ASP A 107 3.32 17.97 8.05
C ASP A 107 4.31 18.45 9.13
N HIS A 108 5.44 17.75 9.27
CA HIS A 108 6.49 18.13 10.23
C HIS A 108 6.99 19.55 9.97
N TRP A 109 7.22 19.95 8.71
CA TRP A 109 7.59 21.32 8.38
C TRP A 109 6.50 22.33 8.73
N MET A 110 5.23 22.00 8.48
CA MET A 110 4.10 22.88 8.84
C MET A 110 3.94 23.05 10.36
N GLU A 111 4.33 22.05 11.16
CA GLU A 111 4.28 22.12 12.62
C GLU A 111 5.39 22.99 13.24
N ILE A 112 6.60 22.92 12.69
CA ILE A 112 7.80 23.53 13.29
C ILE A 112 8.17 24.90 12.68
N HIS A 113 7.57 25.26 11.54
CA HIS A 113 7.86 26.48 10.81
C HIS A 113 6.60 27.33 10.61
N PRO A 114 6.72 28.66 10.48
CA PRO A 114 5.59 29.54 10.20
C PRO A 114 5.20 29.46 8.71
N VAL A 115 4.70 28.29 8.28
CA VAL A 115 4.38 28.05 6.86
C VAL A 115 3.24 28.95 6.41
N THR A 116 3.47 29.71 5.33
CA THR A 116 2.50 30.68 4.78
C THR A 116 1.79 30.19 3.53
N ALA A 117 2.15 29.02 3.00
CA ALA A 117 1.47 28.39 1.87
C ALA A 117 -0.01 28.16 2.19
N LYS A 118 -0.91 28.49 1.25
CA LYS A 118 -2.36 28.35 1.38
C LYS A 118 -2.99 27.84 0.10
N GLY A 119 -4.14 27.20 0.23
CA GLY A 119 -4.90 26.71 -0.92
C GLY A 119 -4.05 25.73 -1.74
N PHE A 120 -3.98 25.92 -3.05
CA PHE A 120 -3.18 25.01 -3.90
C PHE A 120 -1.68 25.07 -3.64
N ASP A 121 -1.14 26.10 -2.98
CA ASP A 121 0.29 26.13 -2.64
C ASP A 121 0.67 25.20 -1.49
N GLU A 122 -0.31 24.70 -0.71
CA GLU A 122 -0.06 23.68 0.32
C GLU A 122 0.46 22.38 -0.31
N ASP A 123 -0.07 22.00 -1.48
CA ASP A 123 0.39 20.84 -2.27
C ASP A 123 1.89 20.94 -2.59
N PHE A 124 2.42 22.16 -2.80
CA PHE A 124 3.83 22.35 -3.12
C PHE A 124 4.75 21.81 -2.03
N ILE A 125 4.38 21.92 -0.75
CA ILE A 125 5.23 21.54 0.37
C ILE A 125 5.50 20.03 0.35
N TRP A 126 4.45 19.22 0.20
CA TRP A 126 4.56 17.77 0.05
C TRP A 126 5.30 17.36 -1.22
N MET A 127 4.96 17.95 -2.36
CA MET A 127 5.61 17.61 -3.62
C MET A 127 7.10 17.97 -3.63
N ALA A 128 7.46 19.10 -3.01
CA ALA A 128 8.84 19.50 -2.82
C ALA A 128 9.59 18.52 -1.91
N ALA A 129 8.96 18.05 -0.82
CA ALA A 129 9.52 17.01 0.03
C ALA A 129 9.84 15.75 -0.79
N THR A 130 8.92 15.28 -1.62
CA THR A 130 9.12 14.10 -2.49
C THR A 130 10.31 14.28 -3.43
N ILE A 131 10.35 15.38 -4.19
CA ILE A 131 11.40 15.61 -5.18
C ILE A 131 12.77 15.87 -4.53
N LEU A 132 12.82 16.54 -3.38
CA LEU A 132 14.07 16.72 -2.65
C LEU A 132 14.59 15.40 -2.08
N TRP A 133 13.70 14.52 -1.63
CA TRP A 133 14.08 13.20 -1.11
C TRP A 133 14.74 12.34 -2.18
N GLU A 134 14.14 12.26 -3.37
CA GLU A 134 14.73 11.55 -4.52
C GLU A 134 16.12 12.07 -4.90
N ARG A 135 16.38 13.38 -4.73
CA ARG A 135 17.62 14.02 -5.17
C ARG A 135 18.72 14.02 -4.12
N LEU A 136 18.37 14.27 -2.87
CA LEU A 136 19.31 14.46 -1.77
C LEU A 136 19.51 13.20 -0.94
N ALA A 137 18.51 12.31 -0.90
CA ALA A 137 18.53 11.06 -0.17
C ALA A 137 18.06 9.86 -1.02
N PRO A 138 18.62 9.63 -2.23
CA PRO A 138 18.13 8.60 -3.15
C PRO A 138 18.22 7.17 -2.60
N ASN A 139 19.10 6.94 -1.62
CA ASN A 139 19.31 5.64 -0.98
C ASN A 139 18.44 5.46 0.29
N VAL A 140 17.58 6.42 0.63
CA VAL A 140 16.68 6.33 1.77
C VAL A 140 15.28 6.11 1.22
N VAL A 141 14.75 4.91 1.44
CA VAL A 141 13.42 4.51 0.98
C VAL A 141 12.35 5.41 1.62
N ASN A 142 11.33 5.77 0.83
CA ASN A 142 10.16 6.51 1.31
C ASN A 142 8.85 5.90 0.79
N SER A 143 7.73 6.34 1.39
CA SER A 143 6.40 5.82 1.09
C SER A 143 5.98 5.98 -0.37
N GLU A 144 6.44 7.01 -1.09
CA GLU A 144 6.09 7.20 -2.51
C GLU A 144 6.74 6.11 -3.39
N GLN A 145 7.99 5.75 -3.08
CA GLN A 145 8.70 4.69 -3.79
C GLN A 145 8.05 3.32 -3.54
N ILE A 146 7.62 3.07 -2.30
CA ILE A 146 6.90 1.84 -1.93
C ILE A 146 5.54 1.81 -2.64
N ASN A 147 4.81 2.93 -2.64
CA ASN A 147 3.52 3.05 -3.30
C ASN A 147 3.65 2.80 -4.82
N GLU A 148 4.64 3.39 -5.48
CA GLU A 148 4.90 3.17 -6.91
C GLU A 148 5.23 1.70 -7.19
N ALA A 149 6.06 1.06 -6.36
CA ALA A 149 6.38 -0.36 -6.50
C ALA A 149 5.14 -1.25 -6.32
N MET A 150 4.29 -0.92 -5.35
CA MET A 150 3.02 -1.60 -5.08
C MET A 150 2.05 -1.49 -6.27
N GLN A 151 1.85 -0.27 -6.80
CA GLN A 151 1.00 -0.03 -7.97
C GLN A 151 1.52 -0.74 -9.21
N LYS A 152 2.83 -0.74 -9.43
CA LYS A 152 3.43 -1.46 -10.54
C LYS A 152 3.15 -2.97 -10.49
N GLY A 153 3.10 -3.56 -9.29
CA GLY A 153 2.68 -4.95 -9.15
C GLY A 153 1.22 -5.17 -9.55
N TYR A 154 0.30 -4.27 -9.15
CA TYR A 154 -1.10 -4.33 -9.62
C TYR A 154 -1.21 -4.19 -11.13
N ASP A 155 -0.46 -3.27 -11.76
CA ASP A 155 -0.44 -3.11 -13.21
C ASP A 155 0.00 -4.40 -13.91
N LEU A 156 1.07 -5.05 -13.40
CA LEU A 156 1.55 -6.33 -13.90
C LEU A 156 0.50 -7.45 -13.74
N MET A 157 -0.24 -7.48 -12.63
CA MET A 157 -1.34 -8.44 -12.46
C MET A 157 -2.47 -8.20 -13.45
N ALA A 158 -2.85 -6.93 -13.68
CA ALA A 158 -3.88 -6.56 -14.66
C ALA A 158 -3.49 -6.94 -16.09
N GLU A 159 -2.19 -6.94 -16.40
CA GLU A 159 -1.63 -7.40 -17.68
C GLU A 159 -1.45 -8.92 -17.77
N ASN A 160 -1.90 -9.69 -16.77
CA ASN A 160 -1.69 -11.14 -16.63
C ASN A 160 -0.21 -11.55 -16.53
N ASN A 161 0.67 -10.63 -16.15
CA ASN A 161 2.08 -10.91 -15.91
C ASN A 161 2.33 -11.28 -14.44
N THR A 162 1.62 -12.31 -13.97
CA THR A 162 1.59 -12.72 -12.56
C THR A 162 2.98 -12.96 -11.97
N ARG A 163 3.90 -13.53 -12.78
CA ARG A 163 5.25 -13.85 -12.33
C ARG A 163 6.04 -12.59 -11.97
N GLU A 164 6.13 -11.64 -12.91
CA GLU A 164 6.83 -10.38 -12.68
C GLU A 164 6.11 -9.54 -11.61
N GLY A 165 4.78 -9.61 -11.55
CA GLY A 165 3.98 -8.99 -10.50
C GLY A 165 4.37 -9.51 -9.11
N CYS A 166 4.46 -10.83 -8.93
CA CYS A 166 4.89 -11.43 -7.66
C CYS A 166 6.32 -11.05 -7.30
N GLU A 167 7.25 -11.08 -8.27
CA GLU A 167 8.65 -10.67 -8.06
C GLU A 167 8.72 -9.20 -7.61
N LYS A 168 7.92 -8.31 -8.22
CA LYS A 168 7.81 -6.91 -7.82
C LYS A 168 7.20 -6.74 -6.42
N TRP A 169 6.19 -7.52 -6.05
CA TRP A 169 5.59 -7.44 -4.72
C TRP A 169 6.48 -8.04 -3.62
N LEU A 170 7.31 -9.06 -3.92
CA LEU A 170 8.37 -9.52 -3.02
C LEU A 170 9.40 -8.43 -2.73
N GLU A 171 9.84 -7.69 -3.76
CA GLU A 171 10.69 -6.51 -3.57
C GLU A 171 9.98 -5.44 -2.72
N THR A 172 8.71 -5.18 -3.00
CA THR A 172 7.89 -4.19 -2.27
C THR A 172 7.77 -4.56 -0.79
N TRP A 173 7.55 -5.84 -0.48
CA TRP A 173 7.54 -6.34 0.89
C TRP A 173 8.87 -6.12 1.61
N GLY A 174 10.00 -6.36 0.92
CA GLY A 174 11.33 -6.06 1.44
C GLY A 174 11.48 -4.59 1.84
N LEU A 175 10.99 -3.66 1.01
CA LEU A 175 11.01 -2.23 1.30
C LEU A 175 10.11 -1.87 2.50
N ILE A 176 8.91 -2.44 2.58
CA ILE A 176 7.99 -2.22 3.71
C ILE A 176 8.67 -2.64 5.02
N ARG A 177 9.29 -3.82 5.05
CA ARG A 177 10.01 -4.28 6.25
C ARG A 177 11.19 -3.39 6.61
N GLU A 178 11.96 -2.92 5.61
CA GLU A 178 13.10 -2.02 5.85
C GLU A 178 12.69 -0.71 6.53
N VAL A 179 11.53 -0.16 6.14
CA VAL A 179 11.03 1.11 6.71
C VAL A 179 10.15 0.93 7.94
N THR A 180 9.78 -0.30 8.31
CA THR A 180 8.95 -0.58 9.48
C THR A 180 9.80 -0.51 10.74
N PRO A 181 9.60 0.48 11.64
CA PRO A 181 10.31 0.55 12.91
C PRO A 181 9.98 -0.66 13.81
N PRO A 182 10.91 -1.14 14.65
CA PRO A 182 10.66 -2.29 15.54
C PRO A 182 9.49 -2.10 16.52
N GLU A 183 9.15 -0.86 16.86
CA GLU A 183 8.01 -0.51 17.72
C GLU A 183 6.66 -0.54 17.00
N VAL A 184 6.64 -0.66 15.66
CA VAL A 184 5.43 -0.74 14.85
C VAL A 184 5.09 -2.21 14.66
N THR A 185 4.07 -2.67 15.36
CA THR A 185 3.74 -4.11 15.43
C THR A 185 2.37 -4.44 14.84
N THR A 186 1.67 -3.44 14.28
CA THR A 186 0.36 -3.61 13.66
C THR A 186 0.29 -3.00 12.26
N LEU A 187 -0.63 -3.53 11.43
CA LEU A 187 -0.90 -2.99 10.09
C LEU A 187 -1.44 -1.55 10.13
N GLY A 188 -2.24 -1.20 11.13
CA GLY A 188 -2.82 0.15 11.25
C GLY A 188 -1.74 1.22 11.55
N GLU A 189 -0.74 0.89 12.35
CA GLU A 189 0.37 1.79 12.66
C GLU A 189 1.24 2.05 11.42
N ILE A 190 1.62 1.01 10.68
CA ILE A 190 2.43 1.18 9.47
C ILE A 190 1.67 1.93 8.38
N ASP A 191 0.36 1.68 8.22
CA ASP A 191 -0.48 2.44 7.30
C ASP A 191 -0.56 3.92 7.69
N GLY A 192 -0.65 4.22 8.98
CA GLY A 192 -0.59 5.59 9.51
C GLY A 192 0.76 6.27 9.29
N ILE A 193 1.84 5.50 9.14
CA ILE A 193 3.19 5.98 8.82
C ILE A 193 3.35 6.24 7.33
N LEU A 194 3.06 5.25 6.50
CA LEU A 194 3.33 5.32 5.07
C LEU A 194 2.31 6.18 4.32
N ARG A 195 1.03 6.19 4.75
CA ARG A 195 -0.05 6.99 4.15
C ARG A 195 -0.12 6.86 2.62
N MET A 196 0.06 5.64 2.12
CA MET A 196 0.06 5.34 0.69
C MET A 196 -1.36 5.34 0.11
N THR A 197 -1.48 5.35 -1.22
CA THR A 197 -2.76 5.25 -1.92
C THR A 197 -3.45 3.92 -1.63
N GLN A 198 -2.67 2.84 -1.62
CA GLN A 198 -3.13 1.52 -1.18
C GLN A 198 -2.61 1.23 0.22
N SER A 199 -3.50 0.74 1.06
CA SER A 199 -3.20 0.35 2.44
C SER A 199 -2.50 -1.01 2.45
N VAL A 200 -1.45 -1.14 3.25
CA VAL A 200 -0.73 -2.39 3.51
C VAL A 200 -1.69 -3.42 4.10
N PHE A 201 -2.65 -2.99 4.92
CA PHE A 201 -3.70 -3.86 5.45
C PHE A 201 -4.48 -4.59 4.35
N ASN A 202 -4.86 -3.91 3.27
CA ASN A 202 -5.55 -4.55 2.15
C ASN A 202 -4.56 -5.34 1.27
N TRP A 203 -3.46 -4.70 0.89
CA TRP A 203 -2.50 -5.26 -0.07
C TRP A 203 -1.86 -6.57 0.41
N CYS A 204 -1.69 -6.77 1.72
CA CYS A 204 -1.06 -7.99 2.23
C CYS A 204 -1.81 -9.27 1.82
N GLN A 205 -3.14 -9.23 1.76
CA GLN A 205 -3.95 -10.39 1.35
C GLN A 205 -3.93 -10.58 -0.17
N ASP A 206 -3.94 -9.49 -0.94
CA ASP A 206 -3.77 -9.58 -2.40
C ASP A 206 -2.42 -10.23 -2.74
N PHE A 207 -1.37 -9.85 -2.00
CA PHE A 207 -0.05 -10.38 -2.21
C PHE A 207 0.04 -11.89 -1.89
N GLU A 208 -0.48 -12.31 -0.73
CA GLU A 208 -0.60 -13.75 -0.40
C GLU A 208 -1.32 -14.51 -1.52
N MET A 209 -2.47 -13.99 -1.94
CA MET A 209 -3.32 -14.65 -2.93
C MET A 209 -2.58 -14.84 -4.25
N GLU A 210 -1.84 -13.82 -4.71
CA GLU A 210 -1.10 -13.90 -5.97
C GLU A 210 0.13 -14.80 -5.87
N LEU A 211 0.83 -14.85 -4.74
CA LEU A 211 1.88 -15.86 -4.52
C LEU A 211 1.31 -17.27 -4.61
N ARG A 212 0.13 -17.51 -4.01
CA ARG A 212 -0.56 -18.80 -4.10
C ARG A 212 -0.97 -19.12 -5.54
N ASN A 213 -1.51 -18.14 -6.27
CA ASN A 213 -1.89 -18.30 -7.68
C ASN A 213 -0.68 -18.63 -8.55
N ALA A 214 0.47 -17.97 -8.33
CA ALA A 214 1.72 -18.28 -9.00
C ALA A 214 2.26 -19.67 -8.64
N GLY A 215 2.09 -20.09 -7.38
CA GLY A 215 2.48 -21.42 -6.86
C GLY A 215 1.91 -22.59 -7.67
N ARG A 216 0.66 -22.45 -8.16
CA ARG A 216 0.00 -23.45 -9.00
C ARG A 216 0.75 -23.76 -10.30
N ARG A 217 1.57 -22.83 -10.78
CA ARG A 217 2.39 -22.97 -12.00
C ARG A 217 3.85 -23.26 -11.69
N ASP A 218 4.38 -22.64 -10.63
CA ASP A 218 5.76 -22.80 -10.20
C ASP A 218 5.81 -22.90 -8.66
N LYS A 219 6.11 -24.11 -8.18
CA LYS A 219 6.12 -24.44 -6.75
C LYS A 219 7.08 -23.60 -5.92
N LYS A 220 8.06 -22.89 -6.54
CA LYS A 220 8.92 -21.96 -5.78
C LYS A 220 8.10 -20.90 -5.05
N TYR A 221 6.98 -20.45 -5.63
CA TYR A 221 6.16 -19.39 -5.01
C TYR A 221 5.40 -19.86 -3.77
N TYR A 222 5.18 -21.17 -3.59
CA TYR A 222 4.68 -21.69 -2.31
C TYR A 222 5.73 -21.55 -1.19
N ARG A 223 7.03 -21.63 -1.52
CA ARG A 223 8.09 -21.32 -0.55
C ARG A 223 8.14 -19.84 -0.22
N GLU A 224 8.10 -18.99 -1.25
CA GLU A 224 8.05 -17.53 -1.07
C GLU A 224 6.83 -17.11 -0.24
N LEU A 225 5.67 -17.76 -0.42
CA LEU A 225 4.48 -17.55 0.39
C LEU A 225 4.72 -17.92 1.86
N ILE A 226 5.25 -19.11 2.13
CA ILE A 226 5.57 -19.54 3.49
C ILE A 226 6.54 -18.56 4.16
N ASP A 227 7.58 -18.13 3.46
CA ASP A 227 8.56 -17.17 3.97
C ASP A 227 7.88 -15.82 4.23
N TYR A 228 7.08 -15.32 3.28
CA TYR A 228 6.30 -14.10 3.42
C TYR A 228 5.36 -14.12 4.63
N VAL A 229 4.60 -15.20 4.83
CA VAL A 229 3.66 -15.33 5.96
C VAL A 229 4.41 -15.35 7.30
N ASN A 230 5.53 -16.06 7.39
CA ASN A 230 6.36 -16.08 8.59
C ASN A 230 6.96 -14.69 8.89
N GLU A 231 7.46 -14.01 7.86
CA GLU A 231 7.95 -12.64 7.97
C GLU A 231 6.84 -11.66 8.34
N PHE A 232 5.63 -11.83 7.82
CA PHE A 232 4.46 -11.01 8.14
C PHE A 232 4.15 -11.08 9.64
N PHE A 233 4.04 -12.28 10.20
CA PHE A 233 3.78 -12.46 11.63
C PHE A 233 4.95 -12.01 12.52
N SER A 234 6.18 -12.09 12.01
CA SER A 234 7.36 -11.55 12.70
C SER A 234 7.40 -10.02 12.67
N THR A 235 6.90 -9.40 11.61
CA THR A 235 6.90 -7.94 11.43
C THR A 235 5.72 -7.30 12.17
N PHE A 236 4.56 -7.97 12.17
CA PHE A 236 3.32 -7.49 12.79
C PHE A 236 2.78 -8.48 13.82
N PRO A 237 3.50 -8.71 14.95
CA PRO A 237 3.12 -9.71 15.93
C PRO A 237 1.81 -9.38 16.66
N ASP A 238 1.43 -8.11 16.72
CA ASP A 238 0.23 -7.64 17.43
C ASP A 238 -0.93 -7.32 16.46
N HIS A 239 -0.91 -7.81 15.22
CA HIS A 239 -2.06 -7.66 14.33
C HIS A 239 -3.29 -8.35 14.93
N GLU A 240 -4.45 -7.69 14.92
CA GLU A 240 -5.66 -8.17 15.60
C GLU A 240 -6.75 -8.67 14.65
N ASN A 241 -6.50 -8.65 13.34
CA ASN A 241 -7.52 -8.98 12.35
C ASN A 241 -7.65 -10.51 12.16
N GLU A 242 -8.71 -11.10 12.71
CA GLU A 242 -9.02 -12.54 12.62
C GLU A 242 -9.02 -13.06 11.18
N LEU A 243 -9.59 -12.31 10.23
CA LEU A 243 -9.68 -12.72 8.83
C LEU A 243 -8.30 -12.78 8.16
N ILE A 244 -7.43 -11.82 8.42
CA ILE A 244 -6.05 -11.82 7.91
C ILE A 244 -5.26 -12.97 8.54
N ASP A 245 -5.30 -13.15 9.87
CA ASP A 245 -4.59 -14.24 10.55
C ASP A 245 -5.01 -15.61 9.98
N LEU A 246 -6.31 -15.83 9.87
CA LEU A 246 -6.88 -17.05 9.31
C LEU A 246 -6.43 -17.30 7.86
N ASN A 247 -6.56 -16.30 6.99
CA ASN A 247 -6.21 -16.47 5.57
C ASN A 247 -4.71 -16.73 5.38
N MET A 248 -3.84 -15.99 6.07
CA MET A 248 -2.38 -16.16 5.99
C MET A 248 -1.96 -17.55 6.47
N ARG A 249 -2.47 -18.01 7.61
CA ARG A 249 -2.14 -19.34 8.16
C ARG A 249 -2.68 -20.48 7.29
N ARG A 250 -3.89 -20.34 6.74
CA ARG A 250 -4.43 -21.32 5.78
C ARG A 250 -3.56 -21.40 4.54
N ALA A 251 -3.12 -20.26 4.03
CA ALA A 251 -2.25 -20.20 2.86
C ALA A 251 -0.89 -20.87 3.10
N GLU A 252 -0.31 -20.69 4.29
CA GLU A 252 0.90 -21.38 4.71
C GLU A 252 0.68 -22.90 4.75
N ALA A 253 -0.40 -23.36 5.40
CA ALA A 253 -0.74 -24.77 5.51
C ALA A 253 -0.99 -25.41 4.13
N ASP A 254 -1.78 -24.76 3.28
CA ASP A 254 -2.03 -25.16 1.89
C ASP A 254 -0.72 -25.29 1.11
N SER A 255 0.18 -24.33 1.27
CA SER A 255 1.47 -24.32 0.58
C SER A 255 2.34 -25.53 0.95
N TYR A 256 2.32 -25.98 2.21
CA TYR A 256 3.01 -27.22 2.60
C TYR A 256 2.39 -28.45 1.94
N PHE A 257 1.06 -28.54 1.87
CA PHE A 257 0.39 -29.61 1.14
C PHE A 257 0.83 -29.61 -0.32
N GLU A 258 0.74 -28.49 -1.02
CA GLU A 258 1.10 -28.31 -2.43
C GLU A 258 2.56 -28.68 -2.74
N LEU A 259 3.46 -28.50 -1.76
CA LEU A 259 4.86 -28.92 -1.82
C LEU A 259 5.08 -30.42 -1.55
N GLY A 260 4.05 -31.14 -1.10
CA GLY A 260 4.13 -32.55 -0.69
C GLY A 260 4.63 -32.73 0.74
N GLU A 261 4.73 -31.67 1.53
CA GLU A 261 5.17 -31.68 2.93
C GLU A 261 3.97 -31.87 3.87
N PHE A 262 3.20 -32.94 3.63
CA PHE A 262 1.90 -33.16 4.28
C PHE A 262 1.95 -33.12 5.82
N ALA A 263 2.99 -33.66 6.43
CA ALA A 263 3.13 -33.64 7.90
C ALA A 263 3.20 -32.23 8.48
N ARG A 264 3.85 -31.30 7.76
CA ARG A 264 3.90 -29.89 8.16
C ARG A 264 2.58 -29.18 7.88
N GLY A 265 1.93 -29.52 6.77
CA GLY A 265 0.58 -29.03 6.47
C GLY A 265 -0.42 -29.43 7.55
N GLU A 266 -0.39 -30.69 8.02
CA GLU A 266 -1.20 -31.17 9.14
C GLU A 266 -0.93 -30.36 10.41
N GLU A 267 0.34 -30.24 10.82
CA GLU A 267 0.76 -29.47 12.00
C GLU A 267 0.23 -28.03 11.94
N LYS A 268 0.33 -27.37 10.77
CA LYS A 268 -0.17 -26.00 10.58
C LYS A 268 -1.68 -25.89 10.66
N TYR A 269 -2.41 -26.88 10.16
CA TYR A 269 -3.87 -26.91 10.32
C TYR A 269 -4.32 -27.25 11.74
N GLU A 270 -3.59 -28.11 12.46
CA GLU A 270 -3.78 -28.36 13.89
C GLU A 270 -3.59 -27.04 14.67
N GLU A 271 -2.46 -26.35 14.49
CA GLU A 271 -2.20 -25.04 15.11
C GLU A 271 -3.30 -24.01 14.78
N LEU A 272 -3.79 -24.01 13.54
CA LEU A 272 -4.83 -23.08 13.10
C LEU A 272 -6.16 -23.35 13.79
N THR A 273 -6.59 -24.61 13.84
CA THR A 273 -7.87 -25.00 14.44
C THR A 273 -7.85 -24.95 15.96
N GLU A 274 -6.71 -25.14 16.60
CA GLU A 274 -6.53 -24.87 18.04
C GLU A 274 -6.65 -23.37 18.36
N ARG A 275 -6.11 -22.51 17.49
CA ARG A 275 -6.15 -21.06 17.65
C ARG A 275 -7.53 -20.48 17.37
N HIS A 276 -8.21 -20.99 16.35
CA HIS A 276 -9.53 -20.51 15.91
C HIS A 276 -10.56 -21.65 15.92
N PRO A 277 -10.87 -22.24 17.09
CA PRO A 277 -11.69 -23.46 17.16
C PRO A 277 -13.12 -23.25 16.68
N ASN A 278 -13.65 -22.03 16.80
CA ASN A 278 -15.01 -21.71 16.35
C ASN A 278 -15.06 -21.22 14.90
N ASN A 279 -13.92 -21.16 14.20
CA ASN A 279 -13.87 -20.73 12.81
C ASN A 279 -13.92 -21.95 11.89
N VAL A 280 -15.03 -22.10 11.16
CA VAL A 280 -15.28 -23.27 10.32
C VAL A 280 -14.24 -23.44 9.21
N TYR A 281 -13.72 -22.33 8.65
CA TYR A 281 -12.89 -22.37 7.45
C TYR A 281 -11.53 -23.02 7.67
N GLY A 282 -11.02 -23.07 8.90
CA GLY A 282 -9.84 -23.85 9.25
C GLY A 282 -10.07 -25.34 8.97
N TYR A 283 -11.16 -25.89 9.49
CA TYR A 283 -11.56 -27.28 9.27
C TYR A 283 -11.90 -27.58 7.82
N LEU A 284 -12.66 -26.71 7.15
CA LEU A 284 -13.05 -26.92 5.75
C LEU A 284 -11.83 -26.93 4.83
N SER A 285 -10.88 -26.03 5.03
CA SER A 285 -9.69 -25.96 4.16
C SER A 285 -8.73 -27.12 4.41
N TRP A 286 -8.71 -27.62 5.64
CA TRP A 286 -7.99 -28.85 5.97
C TRP A 286 -8.62 -30.06 5.30
N GLY A 287 -9.94 -30.24 5.41
CA GLY A 287 -10.66 -31.32 4.74
C GLY A 287 -10.56 -31.24 3.21
N ASP A 288 -10.53 -30.03 2.66
CA ASP A 288 -10.36 -29.81 1.23
C ASP A 288 -9.07 -30.45 0.66
N GLN A 289 -8.01 -30.58 1.48
CA GLN A 289 -6.75 -31.21 1.07
C GLN A 289 -6.88 -32.72 0.78
N TYR A 290 -7.97 -33.33 1.24
CA TYR A 290 -8.22 -34.76 1.17
C TYR A 290 -9.31 -35.15 0.17
N CYS A 291 -10.08 -34.18 -0.35
CA CYS A 291 -11.27 -34.45 -1.17
C CYS A 291 -11.14 -33.93 -2.60
N TRP A 292 -10.69 -32.69 -2.77
CA TRP A 292 -10.58 -32.07 -4.09
C TRP A 292 -9.25 -32.51 -4.71
N ASP A 293 -9.17 -32.64 -6.05
CA ASP A 293 -7.95 -33.00 -6.80
C ASP A 293 -6.84 -31.93 -6.60
N ARG A 294 -6.35 -31.83 -5.37
CA ARG A 294 -5.35 -30.92 -4.84
C ARG A 294 -4.04 -31.71 -4.69
N ALA A 295 -3.26 -31.36 -3.69
CA ALA A 295 -1.92 -31.84 -3.48
C ALA A 295 -1.78 -33.35 -3.19
N LYS A 296 -2.79 -34.00 -2.59
CA LYS A 296 -2.71 -35.44 -2.28
C LYS A 296 -3.08 -36.31 -3.50
N PRO A 297 -2.25 -37.29 -3.89
CA PRO A 297 -2.52 -38.14 -5.05
C PRO A 297 -3.72 -39.07 -4.89
N GLU A 298 -4.02 -39.48 -3.66
CA GLU A 298 -5.14 -40.36 -3.32
C GLU A 298 -6.03 -39.65 -2.30
N PRO A 299 -7.30 -39.38 -2.65
CA PRO A 299 -8.27 -38.79 -1.72
C PRO A 299 -8.50 -39.67 -0.48
N ASP A 300 -8.72 -39.04 0.65
CA ASP A 300 -9.16 -39.67 1.91
C ASP A 300 -10.48 -39.01 2.33
N TYR A 301 -11.57 -39.49 1.72
CA TYR A 301 -12.90 -38.91 1.94
C TYR A 301 -13.39 -39.09 3.37
N GLU A 302 -12.95 -40.13 4.08
CA GLU A 302 -13.28 -40.33 5.49
C GLU A 302 -12.61 -39.26 6.36
N ARG A 303 -11.33 -38.96 6.10
CA ARG A 303 -10.64 -37.85 6.79
C ARG A 303 -11.27 -36.50 6.45
N ALA A 304 -11.62 -36.25 5.18
CA ALA A 304 -12.31 -35.03 4.77
C ALA A 304 -13.65 -34.86 5.49
N GLU A 305 -14.48 -35.92 5.52
CA GLU A 305 -15.78 -35.94 6.22
C GLU A 305 -15.62 -35.62 7.70
N ASN A 306 -14.69 -36.29 8.39
CA ASN A 306 -14.45 -36.06 9.82
C ASN A 306 -14.05 -34.60 10.10
N LEU A 307 -13.25 -33.98 9.23
CA LEU A 307 -12.87 -32.58 9.35
C LEU A 307 -14.06 -31.65 9.11
N TYR A 308 -14.88 -31.89 8.09
CA TYR A 308 -16.08 -31.09 7.84
C TYR A 308 -17.12 -31.21 8.96
N LEU A 309 -17.34 -32.41 9.51
CA LEU A 309 -18.19 -32.62 10.69
C LEU A 309 -17.65 -31.91 11.93
N SER A 310 -16.33 -31.95 12.15
CA SER A 310 -15.69 -31.17 13.23
C SER A 310 -15.90 -29.67 13.05
N GLY A 311 -15.81 -29.18 11.82
CA GLY A 311 -16.13 -27.80 11.47
C GLY A 311 -17.60 -27.45 11.77
N LEU A 312 -18.53 -28.31 11.37
CA LEU A 312 -19.97 -28.16 11.63
C LEU A 312 -20.26 -28.11 13.14
N GLU A 313 -19.72 -29.05 13.91
CA GLU A 313 -19.92 -29.10 15.36
C GLU A 313 -19.44 -27.82 16.05
N ASN A 314 -18.32 -27.25 15.60
CA ASN A 314 -17.83 -25.99 16.14
C ASN A 314 -18.58 -24.76 15.63
N ALA A 315 -19.03 -24.76 14.37
CA ALA A 315 -19.89 -23.70 13.83
C ALA A 315 -21.20 -23.59 14.60
N LEU A 316 -21.79 -24.72 15.02
CA LEU A 316 -23.01 -24.77 15.84
C LEU A 316 -22.83 -24.22 17.26
N LYS A 317 -21.59 -24.15 17.76
CA LYS A 317 -21.27 -23.49 19.04
C LYS A 317 -21.12 -21.98 18.90
N GLY A 318 -21.02 -21.48 17.67
CA GLY A 318 -20.88 -20.06 17.34
C GLY A 318 -22.20 -19.40 16.92
N ASP A 319 -22.15 -18.09 16.72
CA ASP A 319 -23.31 -17.26 16.37
C ASP A 319 -23.37 -16.91 14.87
N ARG A 320 -22.52 -17.52 14.04
CA ARG A 320 -22.39 -17.23 12.60
C ARG A 320 -23.16 -18.28 11.79
N GLU A 321 -24.43 -18.01 11.47
CA GLU A 321 -25.28 -18.94 10.67
C GLU A 321 -24.62 -19.35 9.34
N GLY A 322 -23.89 -18.44 8.69
CA GLY A 322 -23.16 -18.72 7.45
C GLY A 322 -22.05 -19.77 7.60
N ASP A 323 -21.52 -19.99 8.80
CA ASP A 323 -20.49 -21.01 9.04
C ASP A 323 -21.09 -22.42 9.02
N VAL A 324 -22.31 -22.58 9.54
CA VAL A 324 -23.07 -23.84 9.47
C VAL A 324 -23.41 -24.18 8.03
N GLU A 325 -23.91 -23.22 7.27
CA GLU A 325 -24.21 -23.39 5.84
C GLU A 325 -22.94 -23.76 5.05
N ALA A 326 -21.81 -23.12 5.32
CA ALA A 326 -20.55 -23.43 4.66
C ALA A 326 -20.07 -24.87 4.93
N ALA A 327 -20.24 -25.39 6.15
CA ALA A 327 -19.93 -26.79 6.47
C ALA A 327 -20.89 -27.77 5.81
N LEU A 328 -22.19 -27.50 5.84
CA LEU A 328 -23.21 -28.33 5.19
C LEU A 328 -22.98 -28.42 3.68
N ASN A 329 -22.72 -27.29 3.01
CA ASN A 329 -22.42 -27.26 1.59
C ASN A 329 -21.19 -28.15 1.27
N ARG A 330 -20.16 -28.13 2.12
CA ARG A 330 -18.96 -28.94 1.89
C ARG A 330 -19.20 -30.44 2.10
N LEU A 331 -20.08 -30.80 3.04
CA LEU A 331 -20.53 -32.18 3.26
C LEU A 331 -21.40 -32.66 2.10
N GLU A 332 -22.33 -31.84 1.63
CA GLU A 332 -23.18 -32.14 0.47
C GLU A 332 -22.32 -32.39 -0.78
N ASP A 333 -21.40 -31.47 -1.08
CA ASP A 333 -20.42 -31.59 -2.17
C ASP A 333 -19.60 -32.90 -2.06
N LEU A 334 -19.17 -33.27 -0.85
CA LEU A 334 -18.44 -34.52 -0.59
C LEU A 334 -19.32 -35.75 -0.85
N TYR A 335 -20.55 -35.74 -0.37
CA TYR A 335 -21.48 -36.86 -0.50
C TYR A 335 -21.98 -37.06 -1.93
N GLU A 336 -22.19 -35.98 -2.69
CA GLU A 336 -22.39 -36.07 -4.13
C GLU A 336 -21.19 -36.73 -4.82
N LYS A 337 -19.98 -36.31 -4.47
CA LYS A 337 -18.74 -36.86 -5.04
C LYS A 337 -18.54 -38.34 -4.72
N THR A 338 -18.95 -38.79 -3.53
CA THR A 338 -18.88 -40.20 -3.11
C THR A 338 -20.12 -41.02 -3.48
N SER A 339 -21.07 -40.44 -4.23
CA SER A 339 -22.31 -41.08 -4.69
C SER A 339 -23.26 -41.52 -3.56
N ASP A 340 -23.31 -40.75 -2.47
CA ASP A 340 -24.21 -40.95 -1.32
C ASP A 340 -24.92 -39.65 -0.88
N PRO A 341 -25.61 -38.93 -1.79
CA PRO A 341 -26.17 -37.61 -1.49
C PRO A 341 -27.24 -37.63 -0.39
N GLU A 342 -27.92 -38.75 -0.15
CA GLU A 342 -28.95 -38.86 0.90
C GLU A 342 -28.35 -38.75 2.31
N LYS A 343 -27.05 -38.99 2.47
CA LYS A 343 -26.35 -38.89 3.76
C LYS A 343 -26.40 -37.48 4.36
N ILE A 344 -26.58 -36.44 3.55
CA ILE A 344 -26.70 -35.07 4.07
C ILE A 344 -27.94 -34.89 4.96
N GLU A 345 -29.04 -35.57 4.65
CA GLU A 345 -30.27 -35.47 5.44
C GLU A 345 -30.11 -36.16 6.80
N ILE A 346 -29.32 -37.25 6.85
CA ILE A 346 -28.96 -37.91 8.11
C ILE A 346 -28.14 -36.96 8.99
N VAL A 347 -27.15 -36.27 8.42
CA VAL A 347 -26.37 -35.28 9.16
C VAL A 347 -27.25 -34.15 9.67
N LYS A 348 -28.14 -33.58 8.84
CA LYS A 348 -29.05 -32.52 9.30
C LYS A 348 -29.93 -32.99 10.45
N GLU A 349 -30.48 -34.21 10.38
CA GLU A 349 -31.28 -34.80 11.47
C GLU A 349 -30.46 -34.99 12.75
N GLU A 350 -29.23 -35.52 12.65
CA GLU A 350 -28.33 -35.75 13.79
C GLU A 350 -27.95 -34.46 14.54
N TYR A 351 -27.77 -33.37 13.80
CA TYR A 351 -27.38 -32.06 14.35
C TYR A 351 -28.58 -31.13 14.62
N GLY A 352 -29.80 -31.57 14.32
CA GLY A 352 -31.04 -30.82 14.60
C GLY A 352 -31.24 -29.58 13.73
N LEU A 353 -30.82 -29.65 12.46
CA LEU A 353 -30.82 -28.54 11.48
C LEU A 353 -31.99 -28.58 10.48
#